data_AF-A0A820Q6A2-F1
#
_entry.id   AF-A0A820Q6A2-F1
#
_cell.length_a   1.000
_cell.length_b   1.000
_cell.length_c   1.000
_cell.angle_alpha   90.00
_cell.angle_beta   90.00
_cell.angle_gamma   90.00
#
_symmetry.space_group_name_H-M   'P 1'
#
loop_
_entity.id
_entity.type
_entity.pdbx_description
1 polymer ?
#
loop_
_entity_poly.entity_id
_entity_poly.type
_entity_poly.pdbx_seq_one_letter_code
_entity_poly.pdbx_strand_id
1 'polypeptide(L)' 'GSSTAEEHGCYVWENFVRKSHAKHVCIMAHSYGGAVVLEMASKFLKEFNERVFAIALTDSPMTVYGRRVNKKVLQMLKK' A
#
# COMPACT_ATOMS: atom_id res chain seq x y z
N GLY A 1 19.21 -10.47 6.06
CA GLY A 1 17.89 -9.80 6.13
C GLY A 1 16.85 -10.89 6.29
N SER A 2 16.07 -10.85 7.37
CA SER A 2 15.11 -11.91 7.74
C SER A 2 13.67 -11.39 7.85
N SER A 3 13.36 -10.26 7.20
CA SER A 3 12.03 -9.63 7.23
C SER A 3 11.17 -10.04 6.05
N THR A 4 9.85 -10.05 6.22
CA THR A 4 8.89 -10.27 5.13
C THR A 4 8.84 -9.05 4.18
N ALA A 5 8.26 -9.23 3.00
CA ALA A 5 8.07 -8.13 2.05
C ALA A 5 7.14 -7.04 2.62
N GLU A 6 6.14 -7.45 3.41
CA GLU A 6 5.21 -6.57 4.10
C GLU A 6 5.88 -5.74 5.19
N GLU A 7 6.71 -6.38 6.01
CA GLU A 7 7.50 -5.68 7.03
C GLU A 7 8.43 -4.66 6.39
N HIS A 8 9.07 -5.04 5.28
CA HIS A 8 9.92 -4.13 4.52
C HIS A 8 9.13 -2.96 3.94
N GLY A 9 7.97 -3.18 3.33
CA GLY A 9 7.11 -2.11 2.82
C GLY A 9 6.67 -1.13 3.92
N CYS A 10 6.28 -1.66 5.08
CA CYS A 10 5.93 -0.84 6.24
C CYS A 10 7.13 -0.04 6.77
N TYR A 11 8.31 -0.66 6.82
CA TYR A 11 9.54 0.01 7.22
C TYR A 11 9.88 1.18 6.29
N VAL A 12 9.76 0.97 4.97
CA VAL A 12 10.01 2.01 3.96
C VAL A 12 9.04 3.17 4.13
N TRP A 13 7.75 2.87 4.34
CA TRP A 13 6.74 3.89 4.58
C TRP A 13 7.08 4.72 5.81
N GLU A 14 7.33 4.08 6.94
CA GLU A 14 7.55 4.74 8.23
C GLU A 14 8.85 5.57 8.27
N ASN A 15 9.91 5.07 7.66
CA ASN A 15 11.23 5.68 7.79
C ASN A 15 11.55 6.70 6.70
N PHE A 16 10.96 6.58 5.52
CA PHE A 16 11.28 7.43 4.37
C PHE A 16 10.05 8.18 3.85
N VAL A 17 9.00 7.48 3.43
CA VAL A 17 7.85 8.10 2.76
C VAL A 17 7.11 9.05 3.72
N ARG A 18 6.81 8.58 4.94
CA ARG A 18 6.13 9.35 5.98
C ARG A 18 6.86 10.64 6.33
N LYS A 19 8.19 10.58 6.41
CA LYS A 19 9.05 11.73 6.74
C LYS A 19 9.32 12.67 5.56
N SER A 20 8.98 12.27 4.33
CA SER A 20 9.14 13.11 3.16
C SER A 20 8.11 14.25 3.12
N HIS A 21 8.42 15.33 2.39
CA HIS A 21 7.48 16.42 2.13
C HIS A 21 6.40 16.08 1.07
N ALA A 22 6.40 14.87 0.51
CA ALA A 22 5.52 14.49 -0.60
C ALA A 22 4.05 14.39 -0.15
N LYS A 23 3.19 15.31 -0.63
CA LYS A 23 1.77 15.34 -0.26
C LYS A 23 0.88 14.40 -1.08
N HIS A 24 1.35 14.01 -2.28
CA HIS A 24 0.63 13.14 -3.21
C HIS A 24 1.55 11.99 -3.61
N VAL A 25 1.15 10.77 -3.25
CA VAL A 25 1.92 9.55 -3.48
C VAL A 25 1.13 8.63 -4.41
N CYS A 26 1.78 8.16 -5.47
CA CYS A 26 1.29 7.07 -6.30
C CYS A 26 2.12 5.83 -5.98
N ILE A 27 1.47 4.67 -5.84
CA ILE A 27 2.16 3.41 -5.58
C ILE A 27 1.99 2.50 -6.79
N MET A 28 3.11 2.05 -7.36
CA MET A 28 3.13 0.99 -8.37
C MET A 28 3.59 -0.30 -7.71
N ALA A 29 2.77 -1.34 -7.79
CA ALA A 29 3.05 -2.63 -7.17
C ALA A 29 2.95 -3.75 -8.22
N HIS A 30 3.97 -4.60 -8.24
CA HIS A 30 4.05 -5.75 -9.14
C HIS A 30 3.88 -7.06 -8.38
N SER A 31 3.15 -8.03 -8.93
CA SER A 31 2.99 -9.37 -8.35
C SER A 31 2.59 -9.32 -6.87
N TYR A 32 3.36 -9.95 -5.97
CA TYR A 32 3.11 -9.94 -4.52
C TYR A 32 3.12 -8.55 -3.88
N GLY A 33 3.67 -7.54 -4.56
CA GLY A 33 3.62 -6.15 -4.12
C GLY A 33 2.20 -5.67 -3.84
N GLY A 34 1.18 -6.22 -4.50
CA GLY A 34 -0.22 -5.92 -4.19
C GLY A 34 -0.59 -6.24 -2.74
N ALA A 35 -0.13 -7.37 -2.20
CA ALA A 35 -0.37 -7.74 -0.79
C ALA A 35 0.38 -6.82 0.18
N VAL A 36 1.60 -6.42 -0.18
CA VAL A 36 2.40 -5.45 0.59
C VAL A 36 1.68 -4.10 0.70
N VAL A 37 1.12 -3.61 -0.40
CA VAL A 37 0.34 -2.37 -0.41
C VAL A 37 -0.91 -2.48 0.46
N LEU A 38 -1.61 -3.61 0.44
CA LEU A 38 -2.76 -3.83 1.30
C LEU A 38 -2.39 -3.84 2.79
N GLU A 39 -1.26 -4.46 3.15
CA GLU A 39 -0.76 -4.45 4.53
C GLU A 39 -0.42 -3.02 4.99
N MET A 40 0.32 -2.27 4.15
CA MET A 40 0.63 -0.87 4.41
C MET A 40 -0.62 -0.01 4.57
N ALA A 41 -1.61 -0.18 3.69
CA ALA A 41 -2.87 0.56 3.73
C ALA A 41 -3.71 0.23 4.97
N SER A 42 -3.62 -1.00 5.48
CA SER A 42 -4.27 -1.40 6.72
C SER A 42 -3.59 -0.78 7.94
N LYS A 43 -2.25 -0.87 7.99
CA LYS A 43 -1.43 -0.40 9.12
C LYS A 43 -1.38 1.12 9.26
N PHE A 44 -1.35 1.86 8.15
CA PHE A 44 -1.20 3.32 8.13
C PHE A 44 -2.46 4.03 7.61
N LEU A 45 -3.63 3.47 7.92
CA LEU A 45 -4.90 3.80 7.26
C LEU A 45 -5.17 5.30 7.06
N LYS A 46 -4.99 6.13 8.10
CA LYS A 46 -5.30 7.56 8.03
C LYS A 46 -4.38 8.28 7.04
N GLU A 47 -3.07 8.23 7.29
CA GLU A 47 -2.07 8.91 6.48
C GLU A 47 -2.01 8.36 5.05
N PHE A 48 -2.14 7.04 4.91
CA PHE A 48 -2.17 6.38 3.61
C PHE A 48 -3.34 6.92 2.78
N ASN A 49 -4.54 7.04 3.35
CA ASN A 49 -5.70 7.60 2.64
C ASN A 49 -5.58 9.10 2.33
N GLU A 50 -4.83 9.86 3.13
CA GLU A 50 -4.64 11.30 2.92
C GLU A 50 -3.62 11.58 1.81
N ARG A 51 -2.54 10.78 1.73
CA ARG A 51 -1.41 11.03 0.83
C ARG A 51 -1.43 10.18 -0.44
N VAL A 52 -1.91 8.93 -0.38
CA VAL A 52 -1.96 8.04 -1.54
C VAL A 52 -3.19 8.37 -2.38
N PHE A 53 -2.97 8.77 -3.62
CA PHE A 53 -4.07 9.14 -4.53
C PHE A 53 -4.33 8.09 -5.61
N ALA A 54 -3.36 7.23 -5.89
CA ALA A 54 -3.47 6.17 -6.89
C ALA A 54 -2.61 4.96 -6.54
N ILE A 55 -3.09 3.77 -6.91
CA ILE A 55 -2.37 2.51 -6.82
C ILE A 55 -2.48 1.83 -8.18
N ALA A 56 -1.35 1.53 -8.81
CA ALA A 56 -1.27 0.78 -10.06
C ALA A 56 -0.72 -0.62 -9.77
N LEU A 57 -1.49 -1.65 -10.11
CA LEU A 57 -1.08 -3.04 -9.97
C LEU A 57 -0.63 -3.60 -11.32
N THR A 58 0.50 -4.31 -11.35
CA THR A 58 1.00 -5.00 -12.54
C THR A 58 1.21 -6.47 -12.23
N ASP A 59 0.52 -7.36 -12.95
CA ASP A 59 0.59 -8.82 -12.75
C ASP A 59 0.39 -9.28 -11.28
N SER A 60 -0.45 -8.56 -10.52
CA SER A 60 -0.72 -8.85 -9.12
C SER A 60 -2.03 -9.62 -8.94
N PRO A 61 -1.99 -10.90 -8.52
CA PRO A 61 -3.21 -11.58 -8.10
C PRO A 61 -3.71 -10.93 -6.79
N MET A 62 -4.81 -10.19 -6.90
CA MET A 62 -5.35 -9.42 -5.78
C MET A 62 -6.30 -10.26 -4.94
N THR A 63 -5.80 -10.92 -3.90
CA THR A 63 -6.65 -11.64 -2.93
C THR A 63 -7.13 -10.70 -1.83
N VAL A 64 -8.30 -10.10 -2.03
CA VAL A 64 -8.98 -9.25 -1.03
C VAL A 64 -9.89 -10.03 -0.09
N TYR A 65 -10.11 -11.31 -0.36
CA TYR A 65 -10.97 -12.18 0.45
C TYR A 65 -10.40 -12.34 1.86
N GLY A 66 -11.19 -12.00 2.88
CA GLY A 66 -10.81 -12.14 4.29
C GLY A 66 -9.94 -11.02 4.88
N ARG A 67 -9.44 -10.07 4.07
CA ARG A 67 -8.71 -8.89 4.59
C ARG A 67 -9.67 -7.72 4.80
N ARG A 68 -9.62 -7.08 5.99
CA ARG A 68 -10.32 -5.82 6.23
C ARG A 68 -9.58 -4.69 5.51
N VAL A 69 -9.96 -4.42 4.27
CA VAL A 69 -9.41 -3.32 3.46
C VAL A 69 -10.41 -2.17 3.41
N ASN A 70 -9.92 -0.94 3.54
CA ASN A 70 -10.77 0.25 3.48
C ASN A 70 -11.41 0.43 2.09
N LYS A 71 -12.68 0.84 2.06
CA LYS A 71 -13.44 1.07 0.81
C LYS A 71 -12.76 2.02 -0.17
N LYS A 72 -12.03 3.03 0.32
CA LYS A 72 -11.28 4.00 -0.51
C LYS A 72 -10.12 3.33 -1.25
N VAL A 73 -9.38 2.46 -0.55
CA VAL A 73 -8.28 1.67 -1.13
C VAL A 73 -8.84 0.71 -2.18
N LEU A 74 -9.96 0.04 -1.89
CA LEU A 74 -10.66 -0.78 -2.88
C LEU A 74 -11.07 0.02 -4.13
N GLN A 75 -11.49 1.28 -3.95
CA GLN A 75 -11.87 2.14 -5.07
C GLN A 75 -10.65 2.59 -5.90
N MET A 76 -9.50 2.84 -5.26
CA MET A 76 -8.23 3.15 -5.95
C MET A 76 -7.73 1.99 -6.81
N LEU A 77 -8.10 0.76 -6.47
CA LEU A 77 -7.72 -0.46 -7.17
C LEU A 77 -8.66 -0.81 -8.36
N LYS A 78 -9.79 -0.13 -8.53
CA LYS A 78 -10.83 -0.43 -9.54
C LYS A 78 -10.68 0.40 -10.83
N LYS A 79 -9.49 0.55 -11.39
CA LYS A 79 -9.34 1.13 -12.73
C LYS A 79 -8.96 0.07 -13.75
#